data_AF-A0A081BKN5-F1
#
_entry.id   AF-A0A081BKN5-F1
#
_cell.length_a   1.000
_cell.length_b   1.000
_cell.length_c   1.000
_cell.angle_alpha   90.00
_cell.angle_beta   90.00
_cell.angle_gamma   90.00
#
_symmetry.space_group_name_H-M   'P 1'
#
loop_
_entity.id
_entity.type
_entity.pdbx_description
1 polymer ?
#
loop_
_entity_poly.entity_id
_entity_poly.type
_entity_poly.pdbx_seq_one_letter_code
_entity_poly.pdbx_strand_id
1 'polypeptide(L)'
;MDKNRIAYEFLMTGDHDKIIYGALKKLSILKGDDRFDDFVQEAWLFFPELYDRFPGNPEAEQKRALAYFYNALYRRFLNILRYQKYRQASPEEVADILEQDFSQSQIEQQRQAEQLYVQDQLDAVYAKVGRCERHYLEDALVHQLTPTEIARKRGVSRQTVYGWRRSVRYHLSDFQK
;
A
#
# COMPACT_ATOMS: atom_id res chain seq x y z
N MET A 1 18.78 15.09 18.46
CA MET A 1 18.56 15.25 17.00
C MET A 1 17.14 15.74 16.81
N ASP A 2 16.93 16.68 15.90
CA ASP A 2 15.60 17.21 15.59
C ASP A 2 14.72 16.09 15.04
N LYS A 3 13.62 15.75 15.74
CA LYS A 3 12.73 14.63 15.36
C LYS A 3 12.15 14.83 13.96
N ASN A 4 11.86 16.08 13.58
CA ASN A 4 11.33 16.40 12.27
C ASN A 4 12.36 16.11 11.17
N ARG A 5 13.64 16.40 11.45
CA ARG A 5 14.74 16.10 10.53
C ARG A 5 14.82 14.61 10.21
N ILE A 6 14.71 13.72 11.20
CA ILE A 6 14.73 12.27 10.98
C ILE A 6 13.56 11.83 10.11
N ALA A 7 12.35 12.36 10.37
CA ALA A 7 11.17 12.05 9.55
C ALA A 7 11.35 12.49 8.09
N TYR A 8 11.91 13.68 7.86
CA TYR A 8 12.19 14.17 6.51
C TYR A 8 13.30 13.37 5.81
N GLU A 9 14.37 13.01 6.52
CA GLU A 9 15.43 12.15 6.00
C GLU A 9 14.87 10.78 5.59
N PHE A 10 14.00 10.19 6.41
CA PHE A 10 13.29 8.95 6.06
C PHE A 10 12.45 9.12 4.78
N LEU A 11 11.68 10.21 4.67
CA LEU A 11 10.82 10.45 3.50
C LEU A 11 11.62 10.72 2.21
N MET A 12 12.77 11.38 2.32
CA MET A 12 13.68 11.64 1.19
C MET A 12 14.54 10.42 0.79
N THR A 13 14.52 9.36 1.59
CA THR A 13 15.32 8.17 1.31
C THR A 13 14.73 7.38 0.15
N GLY A 14 15.56 7.14 -0.88
CA GLY A 14 15.21 6.28 -2.01
C GLY A 14 14.00 6.82 -2.76
N ASP A 15 12.89 6.09 -2.69
CA ASP A 15 11.63 6.44 -3.34
C ASP A 15 10.43 6.49 -2.39
N HIS A 16 10.69 6.76 -1.11
CA HIS A 16 9.65 6.83 -0.08
C HIS A 16 8.67 7.98 -0.33
N ASP A 17 9.13 9.11 -0.85
CA ASP A 17 8.30 10.24 -1.25
C ASP A 17 7.18 9.88 -2.24
N LYS A 18 7.36 8.80 -3.03
CA LYS A 18 6.33 8.29 -3.94
C LYS A 18 5.03 7.89 -3.26
N ILE A 19 5.02 7.63 -1.95
CA ILE A 19 3.79 7.38 -1.21
C ILE A 19 2.85 8.60 -1.26
N ILE A 20 3.39 9.82 -1.29
CA ILE A 20 2.63 11.08 -1.40
C ILE A 20 1.95 11.12 -2.76
N TYR A 21 2.73 10.96 -3.83
CA TYR A 21 2.23 10.99 -5.20
C TYR A 21 1.25 9.86 -5.49
N GLY A 22 1.49 8.67 -4.94
CA GLY A 22 0.57 7.55 -5.05
C GLY A 22 -0.78 7.82 -4.36
N ALA A 23 -0.76 8.48 -3.19
CA ALA A 23 -1.98 8.83 -2.47
C ALA A 23 -2.79 9.90 -3.21
N LEU A 24 -2.13 10.92 -3.78
CA LEU A 24 -2.76 11.95 -4.61
C LEU A 24 -3.33 11.39 -5.90
N LYS A 25 -2.57 10.52 -6.58
CA LYS A 25 -3.02 9.86 -7.81
C LYS A 25 -4.29 9.04 -7.57
N LYS A 26 -4.43 8.39 -6.40
CA LYS A 26 -5.65 7.64 -6.04
C LYS A 26 -6.88 8.55 -5.92
N LEU A 27 -6.69 9.83 -5.61
CA LEU A 27 -7.73 10.86 -5.57
C LEU A 27 -7.86 11.62 -6.91
N SER A 28 -7.23 11.12 -7.97
CA SER A 28 -7.18 11.76 -9.30
C SER A 28 -6.54 13.17 -9.31
N ILE A 29 -5.73 13.49 -8.29
CA ILE A 29 -4.93 14.73 -8.25
C ILE A 29 -3.58 14.42 -8.89
N LEU A 30 -3.36 14.94 -10.09
CA LEU A 30 -2.16 14.73 -10.90
C LEU A 30 -1.29 15.98 -10.90
N LYS A 31 -0.04 15.87 -11.36
CA LYS A 31 0.92 17.00 -11.41
C LYS A 31 0.44 18.25 -12.18
N GLY A 32 -0.54 18.10 -13.07
CA GLY A 32 -1.14 19.22 -13.80
C GLY A 32 -2.41 19.80 -13.16
N ASP A 33 -2.82 19.29 -11.99
CA ASP A 33 -3.93 19.86 -11.21
C ASP A 33 -3.39 21.05 -10.39
N ASP A 34 -4.08 22.19 -10.44
CA ASP A 34 -3.66 23.41 -9.74
C ASP A 34 -3.49 23.22 -8.22
N ARG A 35 -4.18 22.21 -7.64
CA ARG A 35 -4.11 21.89 -6.21
C ARG A 35 -2.94 20.98 -5.85
N PHE A 36 -2.24 20.42 -6.84
CA PHE A 36 -1.24 19.37 -6.62
C PHE A 36 -0.14 19.82 -5.66
N ASP A 37 0.44 21.00 -5.89
CA ASP A 37 1.54 21.51 -5.10
C ASP A 37 1.10 21.81 -3.66
N ASP A 38 -0.11 22.32 -3.46
CA ASP A 38 -0.69 22.56 -2.13
C ASP A 38 -0.80 21.25 -1.34
N PHE A 39 -1.31 20.20 -1.98
CA PHE A 39 -1.43 18.89 -1.36
C PHE A 39 -0.07 18.24 -1.07
N VAL A 40 0.93 18.44 -1.92
CA VAL A 40 2.29 17.98 -1.66
C VAL A 40 2.87 18.72 -0.44
N GLN A 41 2.71 20.04 -0.36
CA GLN A 41 3.15 20.82 0.80
C GLN A 41 2.47 20.37 2.09
N GLU A 42 1.15 20.16 2.04
CA GLU A 42 0.38 19.62 3.16
C GLU A 42 0.91 18.25 3.61
N ALA A 43 1.30 17.39 2.67
CA ALA A 43 1.92 16.11 2.96
C ALA A 43 3.22 16.28 3.78
N TRP A 44 4.09 17.20 3.33
CA TRP A 44 5.36 17.52 4.01
C TRP A 44 5.14 18.11 5.41
N LEU A 45 4.12 18.96 5.58
CA LEU A 45 3.79 19.52 6.89
C LEU A 45 3.26 18.46 7.86
N PHE A 46 2.43 17.55 7.37
CA PHE A 46 1.80 16.51 8.19
C PHE A 46 2.73 15.32 8.48
N PHE A 47 3.71 15.04 7.62
CA PHE A 47 4.51 13.82 7.69
C PHE A 47 5.26 13.60 9.02
N PRO A 48 5.89 14.62 9.67
CA PRO A 48 6.58 14.39 10.94
C PRO A 48 5.66 13.90 12.07
N GLU A 49 4.45 14.44 12.16
CA GLU A 49 3.45 13.97 13.13
C GLU A 49 3.04 12.53 12.85
N LEU A 50 2.87 12.21 11.57
CA LEU A 50 2.50 10.88 11.12
C LEU A 50 3.60 9.86 11.39
N TYR A 51 4.86 10.26 11.22
CA TYR A 51 6.04 9.46 11.53
C TYR A 51 6.12 9.10 13.02
N ASP A 52 5.91 10.08 13.92
CA ASP A 52 5.96 9.87 15.38
C ASP A 52 4.78 9.01 15.88
N ARG A 53 3.63 9.01 15.18
CA ARG A 53 2.45 8.18 15.51
C ARG A 53 2.56 6.72 15.05
N PHE A 54 3.57 6.35 14.26
CA PHE A 54 3.73 4.98 13.83
C PHE A 54 4.04 4.07 15.05
N PRO A 55 3.28 2.97 15.27
CA PRO A 55 3.42 2.17 16.49
C PRO A 55 4.67 1.27 16.56
N GLY A 56 5.53 1.31 15.53
CA GLY A 56 6.75 0.51 15.43
C GLY A 56 7.98 1.36 15.13
N ASN A 57 9.05 0.74 14.62
CA ASN A 57 10.22 1.47 14.14
C ASN A 57 10.14 1.63 12.61
N PRO A 58 9.94 2.86 12.08
CA PRO A 58 9.81 3.07 10.63
C PRO A 58 11.01 2.60 9.81
N GLU A 59 12.23 2.70 10.35
CA GLU A 59 13.46 2.28 9.66
C GLU A 59 13.60 0.76 9.63
N ALA A 60 13.24 0.07 10.74
CA ALA A 60 13.32 -1.39 10.81
C ALA A 60 12.15 -2.08 10.09
N GLU A 61 10.98 -1.45 10.05
CA GLU A 61 9.74 -1.99 9.46
C GLU A 61 9.31 -1.21 8.20
N GLN A 62 10.27 -0.77 7.39
CA GLN A 62 10.09 0.14 6.26
C GLN A 62 8.86 -0.15 5.37
N LYS A 63 8.65 -1.40 4.93
CA LYS A 63 7.49 -1.75 4.09
C LYS A 63 6.15 -1.49 4.79
N ARG A 64 6.06 -1.86 6.07
CA ARG A 64 4.86 -1.67 6.90
C ARG A 64 4.63 -0.19 7.18
N ALA A 65 5.71 0.53 7.46
CA ALA A 65 5.68 1.98 7.69
C ALA A 65 5.21 2.74 6.44
N LEU A 66 5.78 2.46 5.27
CA LEU A 66 5.37 3.09 4.00
C LEU A 66 3.90 2.83 3.67
N ALA A 67 3.41 1.60 3.88
CA ALA A 67 2.00 1.27 3.69
C ALA A 67 1.09 2.03 4.67
N TYR A 68 1.51 2.15 5.94
CA TYR A 68 0.79 2.93 6.94
C TYR A 68 0.74 4.42 6.56
N PHE A 69 1.88 4.99 6.19
CA PHE A 69 2.00 6.40 5.81
C PHE A 69 1.17 6.74 4.56
N TYR A 70 1.23 5.89 3.54
CA TYR A 70 0.40 6.00 2.35
C TYR A 70 -1.09 6.10 2.70
N ASN A 71 -1.58 5.18 3.54
CA ASN A 71 -3.00 5.14 3.91
C ASN A 71 -3.42 6.37 4.74
N ALA A 72 -2.56 6.83 5.64
CA ALA A 72 -2.84 8.00 6.45
C ALA A 72 -2.85 9.30 5.62
N LEU A 73 -1.90 9.46 4.70
CA LEU A 73 -1.87 10.59 3.76
C LEU A 73 -3.09 10.59 2.83
N TYR A 74 -3.47 9.44 2.28
CA TYR A 74 -4.69 9.30 1.50
C TYR A 74 -5.93 9.77 2.28
N ARG A 75 -6.09 9.32 3.53
CA ARG A 75 -7.21 9.74 4.40
C ARG A 75 -7.17 11.24 4.71
N ARG A 76 -5.98 11.80 4.95
CA ARG A 76 -5.79 13.24 5.17
C ARG A 76 -6.27 14.05 3.96
N PHE A 77 -5.82 13.69 2.76
CA PHE A 77 -6.20 14.38 1.53
C PHE A 77 -7.69 14.25 1.22
N LEU A 78 -8.25 13.05 1.40
CA LEU A 78 -9.68 12.82 1.24
C LEU A 78 -10.50 13.71 2.19
N ASN A 79 -10.09 13.82 3.46
CA ASN A 79 -10.76 14.69 4.41
C ASN A 79 -10.68 16.18 4.03
N ILE A 80 -9.55 16.63 3.50
CA ILE A 80 -9.40 18.01 2.99
C ILE A 80 -10.38 18.25 1.83
N LEU A 81 -10.43 17.33 0.86
CA LEU A 81 -11.36 17.43 -0.27
C LEU A 81 -12.82 17.45 0.18
N ARG A 82 -13.18 16.59 1.13
CA ARG A 82 -14.53 16.56 1.73
C ARG A 82 -14.85 17.88 2.40
N TYR A 83 -13.95 18.40 3.23
CA TYR A 83 -14.13 19.69 3.90
C TYR A 83 -14.30 20.84 2.91
N GLN A 84 -13.49 20.87 1.84
CA GLN A 84 -13.63 21.87 0.77
C GLN A 84 -14.99 21.77 0.08
N LYS A 85 -15.46 20.56 -0.23
CA LYS A 85 -16.80 20.33 -0.81
C LYS A 85 -17.91 20.79 0.12
N TYR A 86 -17.89 20.40 1.39
CA TYR A 86 -18.93 20.81 2.36
C TYR A 86 -18.99 22.32 2.55
N ARG A 87 -17.84 23.01 2.50
CA ARG A 87 -17.79 24.47 2.67
C ARG A 87 -18.39 25.23 1.47
N GLN A 88 -18.41 24.61 0.30
CA GLN A 88 -18.94 25.21 -0.94
C GLN A 88 -20.37 24.76 -1.26
N ALA A 89 -20.85 23.70 -0.59
CA ALA A 89 -22.17 23.12 -0.81
C ALA A 89 -23.27 23.87 -0.05
N SER A 90 -24.45 23.95 -0.67
CA SER A 90 -25.68 24.34 0.01
C SER A 90 -26.14 23.26 1.00
N PRO A 91 -27.00 23.60 1.99
CA PRO A 91 -27.47 22.62 2.98
C PRO A 91 -28.14 21.38 2.40
N GLU A 92 -28.80 21.50 1.24
CA GLU A 92 -29.45 20.40 0.53
C GLU A 92 -28.40 19.48 -0.11
N GLU A 93 -27.37 20.04 -0.76
CA GLU A 93 -26.25 19.29 -1.35
C GLU A 93 -25.38 18.60 -0.29
N VAL A 94 -25.28 19.14 0.93
CA VAL A 94 -24.53 18.51 2.03
C VAL A 94 -25.13 17.14 2.39
N ALA A 95 -26.46 16.98 2.35
CA ALA A 95 -27.12 15.71 2.65
C ALA A 95 -26.71 14.63 1.63
N ASP A 96 -26.74 14.98 0.34
CA ASP A 96 -26.34 14.07 -0.75
C ASP A 96 -24.84 13.71 -0.68
N ILE A 97 -23.98 14.68 -0.34
CA ILE A 97 -22.53 14.42 -0.18
C ILE A 97 -22.29 13.46 0.99
N LEU A 98 -23.00 13.64 2.12
CA LEU A 98 -22.86 12.76 3.28
C LEU A 98 -23.30 11.33 2.97
N GLU A 99 -24.38 11.14 2.23
CA GLU A 99 -24.86 9.82 1.81
C GLU A 99 -23.85 9.13 0.89
N GLN A 100 -23.32 9.85 -0.11
CA GLN A 100 -22.29 9.34 -1.01
C GLN A 100 -21.00 8.96 -0.27
N ASP A 101 -20.54 9.81 0.66
CA ASP A 101 -19.34 9.56 1.46
C ASP A 101 -19.51 8.32 2.35
N PHE A 102 -20.70 8.13 2.92
CA PHE A 102 -21.03 6.96 3.72
C PHE A 102 -20.95 5.69 2.89
N SER A 103 -21.59 5.64 1.71
CA SER A 103 -21.51 4.49 0.80
C SER A 103 -20.07 4.20 0.36
N GLN A 104 -19.30 5.22 0.00
CA GLN A 104 -17.91 5.04 -0.40
C GLN A 104 -17.05 4.49 0.74
N SER A 105 -17.28 4.94 1.97
CA SER A 105 -16.56 4.44 3.15
C SER A 105 -16.82 2.95 3.42
N GLN A 106 -18.05 2.47 3.20
CA GLN A 106 -18.38 1.04 3.34
C GLN A 106 -17.65 0.18 2.30
N ILE A 107 -17.60 0.63 1.05
CA ILE A 107 -16.89 -0.08 -0.02
C ILE A 107 -15.39 -0.16 0.30
N GLU A 108 -14.79 0.92 0.82
CA GLU A 108 -13.39 0.93 1.23
C GLU A 108 -13.11 -0.01 2.40
N GLN A 109 -13.99 -0.03 3.41
CA GLN A 109 -13.88 -0.96 4.54
C GLN A 109 -13.97 -2.42 4.08
N GLN A 110 -14.90 -2.73 3.18
CA GLN A 110 -15.04 -4.07 2.64
C GLN A 110 -13.81 -4.50 1.83
N ARG A 111 -13.28 -3.63 0.95
CA ARG A 111 -12.03 -3.90 0.24
C ARG A 111 -10.86 -4.11 1.18
N GLN A 112 -10.78 -3.33 2.26
CA GLN A 112 -9.70 -3.48 3.25
C GLN A 112 -9.82 -4.81 4.00
N ALA A 113 -11.03 -5.25 4.34
CA ALA A 113 -11.27 -6.56 4.94
C ALA A 113 -10.90 -7.71 3.99
N GLU A 114 -11.26 -7.62 2.71
CA GLU A 114 -10.87 -8.59 1.68
C GLU A 114 -9.34 -8.66 1.53
N GLN A 115 -8.66 -7.52 1.54
CA GLN A 115 -7.21 -7.45 1.39
C GLN A 115 -6.47 -8.04 2.60
N LEU A 116 -6.97 -7.80 3.82
CA LEU A 116 -6.46 -8.43 5.04
C LEU A 116 -6.66 -9.96 5.01
N TYR A 117 -7.83 -10.42 4.53
CA TYR A 117 -8.12 -11.85 4.37
C TYR A 117 -7.16 -12.53 3.38
N VAL A 118 -6.90 -11.90 2.23
CA VAL A 118 -5.93 -12.40 1.25
C VAL A 118 -4.52 -12.43 1.81
N GLN A 119 -4.15 -11.44 2.62
CA GLN A 119 -2.83 -11.39 3.24
C GLN A 119 -2.64 -12.49 4.29
N ASP A 120 -3.65 -12.76 5.13
CA ASP A 120 -3.64 -13.85 6.10
C ASP A 120 -3.53 -15.23 5.41
N GLN A 121 -4.27 -15.42 4.30
CA GLN A 121 -4.15 -16.61 3.46
C GLN A 121 -2.73 -16.77 2.88
N LEU A 122 -2.13 -15.68 2.40
CA LEU A 122 -0.76 -15.70 1.88
C LEU A 122 0.23 -16.05 3.00
N ASP A 123 0.14 -15.42 4.16
CA ASP A 123 1.02 -15.69 5.30
C ASP A 123 0.93 -17.15 5.76
N ALA A 124 -0.30 -17.70 5.78
CA ALA A 124 -0.53 -19.10 6.10
C ALA A 124 0.10 -20.06 5.06
N VAL A 125 0.05 -19.71 3.77
CA VAL A 125 0.74 -20.47 2.71
C VAL A 125 2.26 -20.34 2.87
N TYR A 126 2.78 -19.13 3.09
CA TYR A 126 4.20 -18.88 3.32
C TYR A 126 4.73 -19.71 4.51
N ALA A 127 3.94 -19.88 5.58
CA ALA A 127 4.31 -20.69 6.74
C ALA A 127 4.52 -22.18 6.40
N LYS A 128 3.74 -22.74 5.47
CA LYS A 128 3.81 -24.18 5.11
C LYS A 128 4.81 -24.49 3.99
N VAL A 129 5.16 -23.53 3.15
CA VAL A 129 6.06 -23.77 2.02
C VAL A 129 7.55 -23.61 2.38
N GLY A 130 8.40 -24.40 1.73
CA GLY A 130 9.85 -24.35 1.89
C GLY A 130 10.49 -23.07 1.32
N ARG A 131 11.77 -22.83 1.65
CA ARG A 131 12.51 -21.61 1.27
C ARG A 131 12.54 -21.40 -0.26
N CYS A 132 12.63 -22.47 -1.03
CA CYS A 132 12.69 -22.40 -2.48
C CYS A 132 11.32 -22.06 -3.12
N GLU A 133 10.25 -22.60 -2.57
CA GLU A 133 8.87 -22.28 -2.94
C GLU A 133 8.50 -20.84 -2.62
N ARG A 134 9.01 -20.30 -1.50
CA ARG A 134 8.87 -18.88 -1.17
C ARG A 134 9.55 -17.98 -2.20
N HIS A 135 10.75 -18.33 -2.67
CA HIS A 135 11.42 -17.59 -3.74
C HIS A 135 10.63 -17.62 -5.04
N TYR A 136 10.00 -18.76 -5.37
CA TYR A 136 9.09 -18.84 -6.49
C TYR A 136 7.88 -17.91 -6.33
N LEU A 137 7.20 -17.94 -5.16
CA LEU A 137 6.05 -17.09 -4.88
C LEU A 137 6.40 -15.60 -4.94
N GLU A 138 7.51 -15.20 -4.34
CA GLU A 138 8.02 -13.83 -4.38
C GLU A 138 8.31 -13.39 -5.83
N ASP A 139 9.07 -14.19 -6.59
CA ASP A 139 9.46 -13.82 -7.94
C ASP A 139 8.29 -13.84 -8.94
N ALA A 140 7.33 -14.74 -8.76
CA ALA A 140 6.17 -14.84 -9.65
C ALA A 140 5.06 -13.83 -9.30
N LEU A 141 4.76 -13.61 -8.02
CA LEU A 141 3.66 -12.74 -7.60
C LEU A 141 4.08 -11.28 -7.42
N VAL A 142 5.27 -11.03 -6.85
CA VAL A 142 5.73 -9.66 -6.59
C VAL A 142 6.48 -9.10 -7.79
N HIS A 143 7.40 -9.89 -8.35
CA HIS A 143 8.25 -9.45 -9.46
C HIS A 143 7.70 -9.80 -10.85
N GLN A 144 6.56 -10.49 -10.94
CA GLN A 144 5.87 -10.87 -12.19
C GLN A 144 6.78 -11.58 -13.20
N LEU A 145 7.81 -12.28 -12.73
CA LEU A 145 8.78 -12.94 -13.58
C LEU A 145 8.21 -14.25 -14.15
N THR A 146 8.52 -14.52 -15.41
CA THR A 146 8.23 -15.82 -16.02
C THR A 146 9.14 -16.90 -15.42
N PRO A 147 8.75 -18.20 -15.45
CA PRO A 147 9.59 -19.28 -14.93
C PRO A 147 11.01 -19.33 -15.53
N THR A 148 11.19 -18.83 -16.76
CA THR A 148 12.50 -18.71 -17.41
C THR A 148 13.35 -17.60 -16.81
N GLU A 149 12.74 -16.46 -16.48
CA GLU A 149 13.42 -15.33 -15.83
C GLU A 149 13.74 -15.64 -14.37
N ILE A 150 12.85 -16.34 -13.67
CA ILE A 150 13.11 -16.84 -12.31
C ILE A 150 14.31 -17.79 -12.31
N ALA A 151 14.35 -18.72 -13.26
CA ALA A 151 15.47 -19.66 -13.40
C ALA A 151 16.81 -18.93 -13.60
N ARG A 152 16.82 -17.92 -14.48
CA ARG A 152 17.99 -17.08 -14.72
C ARG A 152 18.38 -16.26 -13.49
N LYS A 153 17.41 -15.62 -12.82
CA LYS A 153 17.62 -14.79 -11.62
C LYS A 153 18.20 -15.59 -10.46
N ARG A 154 17.69 -16.80 -10.23
CA ARG A 154 18.08 -17.65 -9.09
C ARG A 154 19.21 -18.63 -9.41
N GLY A 155 19.73 -18.63 -10.65
CA GLY A 155 20.83 -19.51 -11.06
C GLY A 155 20.46 -21.00 -11.08
N VAL A 156 19.18 -21.33 -11.28
CA VAL A 156 18.67 -22.71 -11.26
C VAL A 156 18.12 -23.12 -12.63
N SER A 157 17.91 -24.42 -12.84
CA SER A 157 17.29 -24.90 -14.07
C SER A 157 15.79 -24.54 -14.13
N ARG A 158 15.24 -24.39 -15.35
CA ARG A 158 13.79 -24.22 -15.55
C ARG A 158 12.98 -25.37 -14.94
N GLN A 159 13.50 -26.59 -14.98
CA GLN A 159 12.85 -27.76 -14.38
C GLN A 159 12.70 -27.62 -12.86
N THR A 160 13.72 -27.06 -12.19
CA THR A 160 13.69 -26.78 -10.75
C THR A 160 12.58 -25.78 -10.41
N VAL A 161 12.45 -24.70 -11.19
CA VAL A 161 11.39 -23.69 -11.01
C VAL A 161 9.99 -24.29 -11.23
N TYR A 162 9.81 -25.15 -12.24
CA TYR A 162 8.54 -25.87 -12.42
C TYR A 162 8.25 -26.87 -11.30
N GLY A 163 9.28 -27.39 -10.64
CA GLY A 163 9.17 -28.19 -9.40
C GLY A 163 8.63 -27.35 -8.26
N TRP A 164 9.20 -26.18 -8.01
CA TRP A 164 8.71 -25.23 -7.00
C TRP A 164 7.26 -24.83 -7.25
N ARG A 165 6.89 -24.54 -8.49
CA ARG A 165 5.51 -24.23 -8.88
C ARG A 165 4.53 -25.36 -8.54
N ARG A 166 4.93 -26.62 -8.77
CA ARG A 166 4.10 -27.80 -8.45
C ARG A 166 3.93 -27.97 -6.94
N SER A 167 5.01 -27.82 -6.19
CA SER A 167 5.02 -27.87 -4.72
C SER A 167 4.06 -26.81 -4.14
N VAL A 168 4.18 -25.56 -4.59
CA VAL A 168 3.27 -24.46 -4.22
C VAL A 168 1.81 -24.79 -4.54
N ARG A 169 1.53 -25.33 -5.74
CA ARG A 169 0.17 -25.72 -6.14
C ARG A 169 -0.43 -26.79 -5.23
N TYR A 170 0.38 -27.77 -4.82
CA TYR A 170 -0.05 -28.82 -3.91
C TYR A 170 -0.42 -28.25 -2.53
N HIS A 171 0.43 -27.37 -1.98
CA HIS A 171 0.14 -26.71 -0.71
C HIS A 171 -1.09 -25.79 -0.78
N LEU A 172 -1.32 -25.13 -1.91
CA LEU A 172 -2.52 -24.30 -2.13
C LEU A 172 -3.81 -25.10 -2.25
N SER A 173 -3.78 -26.29 -2.87
CA SER A 173 -4.96 -27.16 -2.94
C SER A 173 -5.40 -27.70 -1.57
N ASP A 174 -4.47 -27.76 -0.61
CA ASP A 174 -4.73 -28.18 0.76
C ASP A 174 -5.36 -27.07 1.62
N PHE A 175 -5.34 -25.81 1.15
CA PHE A 175 -5.98 -24.66 1.80
C PHE A 175 -7.42 -24.40 1.34
N GLN A 176 -7.87 -25.03 0.25
CA GLN A 176 -9.23 -24.87 -0.30
C GLN A 176 -10.23 -25.94 0.19
N LYS A 177 -9.81 -26.84 1.08
CA LYS A 177 -10.67 -27.81 1.77
C LYS A 177 -11.02 -27.34 3.17
#